data_AF-X1VF53-F1
#
_entry.id   AF-X1VF53-F1
#
_cell.length_a   1.000
_cell.length_b   1.000
_cell.length_c   1.000
_cell.angle_alpha   90.00
_cell.angle_beta   90.00
_cell.angle_gamma   90.00
#
_symmetry.space_group_name_H-M   'P 1'
#
loop_
_entity.id
_entity.type
_entity.pdbx_description
1 polymer ?
#
loop_
_entity_poly.entity_id
_entity_poly.type
_entity_poly.pdbx_seq_one_letter_code
_entity_poly.pdbx_strand_id
1 'polypeptide(L)'
;FVEPKSVAIFGVSRRTGGNVHNILENLLSYGYQGRIYPINPNATEIMGVKTYPRVADVTDEIELAIYLPGCRHLAKEETGL
;
A
#
# COMPACT_ATOMS: atom_id res chain seq x y z
N PHE A 1 -2.27 -18.93 11.97
CA PHE A 1 -2.25 -18.02 10.82
C PHE A 1 -2.36 -16.59 11.35
N VAL A 2 -1.72 -15.63 10.69
CA VAL A 2 -1.85 -14.19 11.02
C VAL A 2 -2.82 -13.56 10.04
N GLU A 3 -3.85 -12.91 10.57
CA GLU A 3 -4.89 -12.21 9.80
C GLU A 3 -4.92 -10.75 10.31
N PRO A 4 -4.02 -9.88 9.79
CA PRO A 4 -3.99 -8.50 10.24
C PRO A 4 -5.31 -7.82 9.90
N LYS A 5 -5.80 -6.96 10.79
CA LYS A 5 -6.97 -6.12 10.58
C LYS A 5 -6.66 -4.86 9.78
N SER A 6 -5.38 -4.53 9.63
CA SER A 6 -4.90 -3.39 8.85
C SER A 6 -3.54 -3.64 8.22
N VAL A 7 -3.39 -3.23 6.97
CA VAL A 7 -2.11 -3.31 6.23
C VAL A 7 -1.74 -1.96 5.62
N ALA A 8 -0.50 -1.52 5.85
CA ALA A 8 0.11 -0.44 5.07
C ALA A 8 0.95 -1.03 3.95
N ILE A 9 0.82 -0.48 2.74
CA ILE A 9 1.49 -1.03 1.56
C ILE A 9 2.31 0.07 0.89
N PHE A 10 3.62 -0.13 0.85
CA PHE A 10 4.56 0.80 0.25
C PHE A 10 4.93 0.36 -1.17
N GLY A 11 5.07 1.34 -2.07
CA GLY A 11 5.49 1.07 -3.44
C GLY A 11 4.38 0.52 -4.34
N VAL A 12 3.12 0.80 -4.02
CA VAL A 12 1.97 0.41 -4.84
C VAL A 12 2.02 1.10 -6.20
N SER A 13 1.99 0.31 -7.27
CA SER A 13 1.91 0.81 -8.64
C SER A 13 0.53 1.41 -8.93
N ARG A 14 0.50 2.50 -9.69
CA ARG A 14 -0.75 3.05 -10.27
C ARG A 14 -1.24 2.27 -11.49
N ARG A 15 -0.39 1.39 -12.05
CA ARG A 15 -0.73 0.55 -13.19
C ARG A 15 -1.41 -0.73 -12.70
N THR A 16 -2.38 -1.23 -13.44
CA THR A 16 -3.15 -2.46 -13.15
C THR A 16 -3.13 -3.41 -14.35
N GLY A 17 -3.58 -4.64 -14.15
CA GLY A 17 -3.71 -5.66 -15.20
C GLY A 17 -2.54 -6.65 -15.29
N GLY A 18 -2.68 -7.66 -16.15
CA GLY A 18 -1.96 -8.95 -16.06
C GLY A 18 -0.43 -8.93 -16.10
N ASN A 19 0.20 -7.81 -16.51
CA ASN A 19 1.67 -7.67 -16.53
C ASN A 19 2.21 -6.86 -15.35
N VAL A 20 1.37 -6.43 -14.40
CA VAL A 20 1.78 -5.64 -13.23
C VAL A 20 1.62 -6.48 -11.98
N HIS A 21 2.69 -6.59 -11.20
CA HIS A 21 2.62 -7.19 -9.87
C HIS A 21 2.05 -6.13 -8.91
N ASN A 22 0.73 -6.00 -8.88
CA ASN A 22 0.03 -5.04 -8.04
C ASN A 22 -0.58 -5.75 -6.83
N ILE A 23 0.06 -5.62 -5.68
CA ILE A 23 -0.43 -6.26 -4.45
C ILE A 23 -1.78 -5.67 -3.98
N LEU A 24 -2.05 -4.40 -4.27
CA LEU A 24 -3.34 -3.79 -3.96
C LEU A 24 -4.46 -4.44 -4.77
N GLU A 25 -4.21 -4.69 -6.06
CA GLU A 25 -5.12 -5.42 -6.94
C GLU A 25 -5.43 -6.81 -6.40
N ASN A 26 -4.39 -7.56 -6.00
CA ASN A 26 -4.56 -8.88 -5.40
C ASN A 26 -5.40 -8.83 -4.12
N LEU A 27 -5.10 -7.92 -3.19
CA LEU A 27 -5.83 -7.83 -1.93
C LEU A 27 -7.30 -7.50 -2.14
N LEU A 28 -7.63 -6.63 -3.11
CA LEU A 28 -9.01 -6.32 -3.45
C LEU A 28 -9.69 -7.49 -4.15
N SER A 29 -9.05 -8.13 -5.14
CA SER A 29 -9.63 -9.25 -5.90
C SER A 29 -9.85 -10.50 -5.05
N TYR A 30 -8.97 -10.77 -4.09
CA TYR A 30 -9.13 -11.88 -3.14
C TYR A 30 -10.02 -11.53 -1.94
N GLY A 31 -10.56 -10.31 -1.86
CA GLY A 31 -11.52 -9.92 -0.84
C GLY A 31 -10.91 -9.81 0.56
N TYR A 32 -9.71 -9.24 0.69
CA TYR A 32 -9.12 -8.97 2.00
C TYR A 32 -10.07 -8.11 2.85
N GLN A 33 -10.37 -8.58 4.06
CA GLN A 33 -11.39 -7.98 4.94
C GLN A 33 -10.83 -6.89 5.87
N GLY A 34 -9.51 -6.79 5.98
CA GLY A 34 -8.87 -5.75 6.78
C GLY A 34 -8.81 -4.41 6.04
N ARG A 35 -8.43 -3.36 6.77
CA ARG A 35 -8.25 -2.02 6.20
C ARG A 35 -6.95 -1.98 5.40
N ILE A 36 -7.00 -1.36 4.22
CA ILE A 36 -5.84 -1.24 3.33
C ILE A 36 -5.44 0.23 3.27
N TYR A 37 -4.16 0.51 3.55
CA TYR A 37 -3.57 1.85 3.50
C TYR A 37 -2.42 1.86 2.48
N PRO A 38 -2.70 2.13 1.19
CA PRO A 38 -1.65 2.35 0.21
C PRO A 38 -0.86 3.61 0.55
N ILE A 39 0.47 3.51 0.53
CA ILE A 39 1.39 4.63 0.74
C ILE A 39 2.10 4.95 -0.58
N ASN A 40 1.78 6.11 -1.14
CA ASN A 40 2.36 6.60 -2.39
C ASN A 40 2.31 8.15 -2.45
N PRO A 41 3.45 8.86 -2.48
CA PRO A 41 3.49 10.32 -2.52
C PRO A 41 2.93 10.93 -3.82
N ASN A 42 2.75 10.12 -4.87
CA ASN A 42 2.34 10.57 -6.20
C ASN A 42 0.90 10.18 -6.57
N ALA A 43 0.10 9.72 -5.60
CA ALA A 43 -1.29 9.35 -5.81
C ALA A 43 -2.12 9.66 -4.56
N THR A 44 -3.31 10.23 -4.75
CA THR A 44 -4.31 10.41 -3.69
C THR A 44 -5.29 9.24 -3.62
N GLU A 45 -5.40 8.47 -4.70
CA GLU A 45 -6.26 7.30 -4.83
C GLU A 45 -5.66 6.31 -5.83
N ILE A 46 -5.77 5.01 -5.54
CA ILE A 46 -5.44 3.93 -6.46
C ILE A 46 -6.57 2.91 -6.39
N MET A 47 -7.21 2.62 -7.53
CA MET A 47 -8.32 1.65 -7.62
C MET A 47 -9.49 1.93 -6.66
N GLY A 48 -9.87 3.20 -6.46
CA GLY A 48 -10.93 3.56 -5.51
C GLY A 48 -10.51 3.52 -4.04
N VAL A 49 -9.26 3.15 -3.74
CA VAL A 49 -8.72 3.11 -2.38
C VAL A 49 -7.94 4.38 -2.11
N LYS A 50 -8.35 5.12 -1.08
CA LYS A 50 -7.66 6.32 -0.60
C LYS A 50 -6.19 5.97 -0.32
N THR A 51 -5.29 6.78 -0.87
CA THR A 51 -3.85 6.60 -0.77
C THR A 51 -3.24 7.77 0.00
N TYR A 52 -2.22 7.48 0.80
CA TYR A 52 -1.55 8.45 1.67
C TYR A 52 -0.15 8.74 1.15
N PRO A 53 0.34 9.99 1.21
CA PRO A 53 1.68 10.28 0.74
C PRO A 53 2.76 9.72 1.67
N ARG A 54 2.48 9.66 2.98
CA ARG A 54 3.36 9.12 4.01
C ARG A 54 2.56 8.21 4.95
N VAL A 55 3.22 7.23 5.57
CA VAL A 55 2.56 6.36 6.56
C VAL A 55 2.11 7.14 7.81
N ALA A 56 2.82 8.21 8.16
CA ALA A 56 2.48 9.08 9.27
C ALA A 56 1.14 9.84 9.09
N ASP A 57 0.62 9.91 7.86
CA ASP A 57 -0.68 10.54 7.58
C ASP A 57 -1.86 9.59 7.86
N VAL A 58 -1.58 8.31 8.15
CA VAL A 58 -2.57 7.33 8.56
C VAL A 58 -2.79 7.45 10.07
N THR A 59 -3.99 7.87 10.46
CA THR A 59 -4.36 8.04 11.88
C THR A 59 -4.76 6.72 12.57
N ASP A 60 -5.05 5.69 11.77
CA ASP A 60 -5.48 4.39 12.27
C ASP A 60 -4.28 3.50 12.61
N GLU A 61 -4.48 2.53 13.52
CA GLU A 61 -3.47 1.53 13.84
C GLU A 61 -3.19 0.60 12.65
N ILE A 62 -1.90 0.41 12.35
CA ILE A 62 -1.40 -0.49 11.30
C ILE A 62 -0.79 -1.73 11.96
N GLU A 63 -1.39 -2.89 11.74
CA GLU A 63 -0.92 -4.16 12.30
C GLU A 63 0.19 -4.82 11.45
N LEU A 64 0.26 -4.52 10.15
CA LEU A 64 1.28 -5.05 9.25
C LEU A 64 1.69 -4.03 8.18
N ALA A 65 3.00 -3.91 7.95
CA ALA A 65 3.57 -3.13 6.85
C ALA A 65 4.13 -4.08 5.78
N ILE A 66 3.74 -3.88 4.53
CA ILE A 66 4.26 -4.59 3.36
C ILE A 66 5.10 -3.62 2.54
N TYR A 67 6.42 -3.86 2.53
CA TYR A 67 7.38 -3.05 1.80
C TYR A 67 7.82 -3.76 0.52
N LEU A 68 7.56 -3.15 -0.65
CA LEU A 68 7.91 -3.70 -1.96
C LEU A 68 9.02 -2.86 -2.62
N PRO A 69 10.29 -3.10 -2.28
CA PRO A 69 11.42 -2.43 -2.93
C PRO A 69 11.55 -2.96 -4.36
N GLY A 70 11.24 -2.11 -5.35
CA GLY A 70 11.32 -2.48 -6.77
C GLY A 70 10.55 -1.54 -7.70
N CYS A 71 9.52 -0.86 -7.20
CA CYS A 71 8.96 0.30 -7.88
C CYS A 71 9.94 1.46 -7.71
N ARG A 72 10.57 1.90 -8.80
CA ARG A 72 11.68 2.89 -8.92
C ARG A 72 11.40 4.31 -8.37
N HIS A 73 10.43 4.47 -7.47
CA HIS A 73 9.87 5.72 -6.96
C HIS A 73 9.84 5.81 -5.43
N LEU A 74 10.50 4.91 -4.69
CA LEU A 74 10.66 5.12 -3.26
C LEU A 74 11.61 6.31 -3.05
N ALA A 75 10.98 7.44 -2.76
CA ALA A 75 11.60 8.70 -2.38
C ALA A 75 12.61 8.43 -1.27
N LYS A 76 13.82 8.96 -1.46
CA LYS A 76 15.05 8.69 -0.71
C LYS A 76 15.04 9.06 0.79
N GLU A 77 13.91 9.32 1.44
CA GLU A 77 13.91 10.01 2.74
C GLU A 77 13.12 9.33 3.87
N GLU A 78 12.57 8.13 3.67
CA GLU A 78 11.75 7.48 4.70
C GLU A 78 12.32 6.14 5.17
N THR A 79 13.57 6.15 5.62
CA THR A 79 14.08 5.16 6.57
C THR A 79 14.41 5.89 7.86
N GLY A 80 13.36 6.17 8.63
CA GLY A 80 13.40 6.63 10.02
C GLY A 80 12.58 5.71 10.90
N LEU A 81 12.68 4.40 10.66
CA LEU A 81 12.33 3.36 11.63
C LEU A 81 13.52 3.14 12.56
#